data_AF-A0A429EEB5-F1
#
_entry.id   AF-A0A429EEB5-F1
#
_cell.length_a   1.000
_cell.length_b   1.000
_cell.length_c   1.000
_cell.angle_alpha   90.00
_cell.angle_beta   90.00
_cell.angle_gamma   90.00
#
_symmetry.space_group_name_H-M   'P 1'
#
loop_
_entity.id
_entity.type
_entity.pdbx_description
1 polymer ?
#
loop_
_entity_poly.entity_id
_entity_poly.type
_entity_poly.pdbx_seq_one_letter_code
_entity_poly.pdbx_strand_id
1 'polypeptide(L)'
;MPQFRLSEAARLLGVSDDTVRRWVRAGQLTAFDDSAGRKVVDGAELAAFAKAQAEQPEDPSNVGRSARNRFVGLVTEVVTDKVMAQVELQCGPHRVVSLMSAEAVRELGLRPGVLAVAVVKATTVVIETPEGSR
;
A
#
# COMPACT_ATOMS: atom_id res chain seq x y z
N MET A 1 -2.37 -20.43 12.28
CA MET A 1 -2.23 -19.15 11.56
C MET A 1 -1.27 -19.37 10.38
N PRO A 2 -1.41 -18.66 9.26
CA PRO A 2 -0.48 -18.82 8.14
C PRO A 2 0.94 -18.47 8.58
N GLN A 3 1.93 -19.21 8.08
CA GLN A 3 3.34 -18.99 8.35
C GLN A 3 4.00 -18.54 7.05
N PHE A 4 4.85 -17.51 7.12
CA PHE A 4 5.54 -16.96 5.95
C PHE A 4 7.04 -17.13 6.10
N ARG A 5 7.71 -17.64 5.06
CA ARG A 5 9.18 -17.61 5.02
C ARG A 5 9.65 -16.16 5.01
N LEU A 6 10.87 -15.92 5.48
CA LEU A 6 11.44 -14.57 5.50
C LEU A 6 11.44 -13.90 4.11
N SER A 7 11.66 -14.66 3.04
CA SER A 7 11.59 -14.16 1.65
C SER A 7 10.16 -13.78 1.23
N GLU A 8 9.15 -14.52 1.69
CA GLU A 8 7.75 -14.21 1.42
C GLU A 8 7.30 -12.98 2.20
N ALA A 9 7.72 -12.89 3.47
CA ALA A 9 7.52 -11.70 4.29
C ALA A 9 8.17 -10.46 3.68
N ALA A 10 9.40 -10.57 3.17
CA ALA A 10 10.10 -9.48 2.49
C ALA A 10 9.32 -8.97 1.28
N ARG A 11 8.84 -9.90 0.44
CA ARG A 11 7.99 -9.57 -0.72
C ARG A 11 6.68 -8.91 -0.30
N LEU A 12 6.00 -9.41 0.74
CA LEU A 12 4.74 -8.84 1.25
C LEU A 12 4.94 -7.43 1.81
N LEU A 13 6.08 -7.16 2.44
CA LEU A 13 6.42 -5.86 3.03
C LEU A 13 7.11 -4.90 2.04
N GLY A 14 7.38 -5.33 0.80
CA GLY A 14 8.04 -4.50 -0.21
C GLY A 14 9.51 -4.16 0.11
N VAL A 15 10.20 -5.02 0.86
CA VAL A 15 11.61 -4.83 1.25
C VAL A 15 12.48 -6.02 0.82
N SER A 16 13.79 -5.92 1.00
CA SER A 16 14.71 -7.04 0.74
C SER A 16 14.69 -8.08 1.87
N ASP A 17 15.00 -9.34 1.54
CA ASP A 17 15.16 -10.43 2.50
C ASP A 17 16.10 -10.07 3.67
N ASP A 18 17.19 -9.36 3.35
CA ASP A 18 18.17 -8.93 4.35
C ASP A 18 17.61 -7.90 5.33
N THR A 19 16.66 -7.08 4.88
CA THR A 19 15.93 -6.14 5.75
C THR A 19 15.09 -6.90 6.77
N VAL A 20 14.37 -7.95 6.33
CA VAL A 20 13.59 -8.81 7.23
C VAL A 20 14.50 -9.58 8.19
N ARG A 21 15.62 -10.14 7.71
CA ARG A 21 16.63 -10.79 8.58
C ARG A 21 17.16 -9.82 9.64
N ARG A 22 17.37 -8.56 9.27
CA ARG A 22 17.83 -7.51 10.21
C ARG A 22 16.78 -7.24 11.28
N TRP A 23 15.50 -7.16 10.93
CA TRP A 23 14.42 -6.98 11.91
C TRP A 23 14.29 -8.15 12.87
N VAL A 24 14.46 -9.39 12.38
CA VAL A 24 14.49 -10.58 13.23
C VAL A 24 15.66 -10.52 14.22
N ARG A 25 16.87 -10.16 13.74
CA ARG A 25 18.06 -10.00 14.61
C ARG A 25 17.89 -8.87 15.62
N ALA A 26 17.15 -7.82 15.27
CA ALA A 26 16.83 -6.70 16.15
C ALA A 26 15.69 -6.99 17.13
N GLY A 27 15.08 -8.19 17.09
CA GLY A 27 13.95 -8.56 17.95
C GLY A 27 12.64 -7.88 17.58
N GLN A 28 12.54 -7.29 16.39
CA GLN A 28 11.35 -6.59 15.90
C GLN A 28 10.33 -7.55 15.25
N LEU A 29 10.79 -8.73 14.81
CA LEU A 29 9.97 -9.82 14.31
C LEU A 29 10.47 -11.14 14.90
N THR A 30 9.55 -11.99 15.35
CA THR A 30 9.87 -13.31 15.89
C THR A 30 9.88 -14.33 14.75
N ALA A 31 11.02 -14.99 14.56
CA ALA A 31 11.14 -16.08 13.60
C ALA A 31 11.41 -17.41 14.32
N PHE A 32 10.75 -18.47 13.85
CA PHE A 32 10.93 -19.83 14.36
C PHE A 32 11.11 -20.80 13.18
N ASP A 33 11.55 -22.02 13.48
CA ASP A 33 11.67 -23.08 12.47
C ASP A 33 10.31 -23.79 12.32
N ASP A 34 9.84 -23.93 11.08
CA ASP A 34 8.66 -24.74 10.78
C ASP A 34 8.95 -26.25 10.87
N SER A 35 7.94 -27.09 10.62
CA SER A 35 8.08 -28.55 10.63
C SER A 35 9.07 -29.10 9.60
N ALA A 36 9.49 -28.28 8.63
CA ALA A 36 10.48 -28.61 7.61
C ALA A 36 11.85 -27.94 7.87
N GLY A 37 12.06 -27.32 9.04
CA GLY A 37 13.31 -26.66 9.42
C GLY A 37 13.56 -25.32 8.73
N ARG A 38 12.52 -24.69 8.16
CA ARG A 38 12.63 -23.39 7.47
C ARG A 38 12.28 -22.27 8.43
N LYS A 39 13.05 -21.17 8.40
CA LYS A 39 12.74 -19.97 9.17
C LYS A 39 11.47 -19.29 8.64
N VAL A 40 10.47 -19.20 9.50
CA VAL A 40 9.16 -18.59 9.22
C VAL A 40 8.77 -17.59 10.30
N VAL A 41 7.87 -16.68 9.95
CA VAL A 41 7.25 -15.70 10.85
C VAL A 41 5.75 -15.96 10.88
N ASP A 42 5.11 -15.76 12.04
CA ASP A 42 3.66 -15.86 12.17
C ASP A 42 2.97 -14.74 11.38
N GLY A 43 1.93 -15.09 10.61
CA GLY A 43 1.22 -14.13 9.77
C GLY A 43 0.52 -13.01 10.52
N ALA A 44 0.03 -13.24 11.75
CA ALA A 44 -0.61 -12.19 12.54
C ALA A 44 0.41 -11.21 13.10
N GLU A 45 1.56 -11.70 13.56
CA GLU A 45 2.69 -10.85 13.97
C GLU A 45 3.19 -10.01 12.78
N LEU A 46 3.38 -10.64 11.62
CA LEU A 46 3.80 -9.96 10.39
C LEU A 46 2.82 -8.85 9.98
N ALA A 47 1.50 -9.12 10.06
CA ALA A 47 0.47 -8.13 9.76
C ALA A 47 0.45 -6.97 10.77
N ALA A 48 0.62 -7.27 12.07
CA ALA A 48 0.72 -6.24 13.10
C ALA A 48 1.96 -5.35 12.90
N PHE A 49 3.10 -5.95 12.56
CA PHE A 49 4.33 -5.25 12.23
C PHE A 49 4.17 -4.36 11.00
N ALA A 50 3.55 -4.86 9.92
CA ALA A 50 3.27 -4.10 8.71
C ALA A 50 2.43 -2.83 9.01
N LYS A 51 1.41 -2.98 9.85
CA LYS A 51 0.54 -1.86 10.26
C LYS A 51 1.31 -0.78 11.03
N ALA A 52 2.24 -1.15 11.91
CA ALA A 52 3.06 -0.21 12.66
C ALA A 52 4.07 0.53 11.77
N GLN A 53 4.49 -0.07 10.66
CA GLN A 53 5.43 0.52 9.69
C GLN A 53 4.74 1.44 8.67
N ALA A 54 3.46 1.23 8.39
CA ALA A 54 2.70 1.94 7.36
C ALA A 54 2.29 3.38 7.70
N GLU A 55 2.89 4.01 8.72
CA GLU A 55 2.68 5.44 8.99
C GLU A 55 3.24 6.27 7.82
N GLN A 56 2.35 6.61 6.89
CA GLN A 56 2.63 7.38 5.69
C GLN A 56 3.09 8.81 6.02
N PRO A 57 3.73 9.52 5.07
CA PRO A 57 4.07 10.94 5.23
C PRO A 57 2.86 11.75 5.71
N GLU A 58 3.10 12.73 6.59
CA GLU A 58 2.04 13.60 7.10
C GLU A 58 1.20 14.19 5.96
N ASP A 59 -0.11 13.97 6.07
CA ASP A 59 -1.08 14.48 5.12
C ASP A 59 -1.20 16.00 5.27
N PRO A 60 -0.96 16.79 4.20
CA PRO A 60 -1.05 18.25 4.28
C PRO A 60 -2.49 18.79 4.41
N SER A 61 -3.53 17.94 4.46
CA SER A 61 -4.94 18.36 4.51
C SER A 61 -5.60 18.17 5.90
N ASN A 62 -6.11 19.26 6.48
CA ASN A 62 -6.69 19.34 7.83
C ASN A 62 -8.19 18.93 7.94
N VAL A 63 -8.68 17.97 7.14
CA VAL A 63 -10.14 17.68 7.09
C VAL A 63 -10.49 16.35 7.76
N GLY A 64 -11.23 16.38 8.88
CA GLY A 64 -11.68 15.17 9.59
C GLY A 64 -12.76 14.41 8.82
N ARG A 65 -12.47 13.21 8.27
CA ARG A 65 -13.41 12.43 7.44
C ARG A 65 -13.23 10.91 7.50
N SER A 66 -14.29 10.20 7.10
CA SER A 66 -14.50 8.74 7.20
C SER A 66 -13.72 7.86 6.20
N ALA A 67 -12.99 8.44 5.26
CA ALA A 67 -12.17 7.70 4.31
C ALA A 67 -10.78 7.42 4.89
N ARG A 68 -10.47 6.13 5.14
CA ARG A 68 -9.22 5.70 5.78
C ARG A 68 -8.08 5.44 4.80
N ASN A 69 -8.38 5.10 3.54
CA ASN A 69 -7.37 4.79 2.54
C ASN A 69 -7.03 6.06 1.76
N ARG A 70 -5.83 6.58 2.00
CA ARG A 70 -5.31 7.79 1.35
C ARG A 70 -3.96 7.46 0.75
N PHE A 71 -3.77 7.84 -0.49
CA PHE A 71 -2.56 7.59 -1.23
C PHE A 71 -2.02 8.93 -1.70
N VAL A 72 -1.05 9.45 -0.95
CA VAL A 72 -0.32 10.67 -1.31
C VAL A 72 0.65 10.32 -2.44
N GLY A 73 0.64 11.08 -3.51
CA GLY A 73 1.48 10.81 -4.66
C GLY A 73 1.57 11.94 -5.65
N LEU A 74 2.40 11.74 -6.66
CA LEU A 74 2.53 12.66 -7.79
C LEU A 74 1.65 12.17 -8.93
N VAL A 75 0.92 13.09 -9.55
CA VAL A 75 0.23 12.81 -10.82
C VAL A 75 1.29 12.47 -11.88
N THR A 76 1.15 11.34 -12.54
CA THR A 76 2.06 10.89 -13.60
C THR A 76 1.45 11.02 -14.99
N GLU A 77 0.14 10.86 -15.11
CA GLU A 77 -0.59 10.96 -16.37
C GLU A 77 -2.00 11.52 -16.17
N VAL A 78 -2.48 12.28 -17.16
CA VAL A 78 -3.86 12.75 -17.24
C VAL A 78 -4.34 12.56 -18.68
N VAL A 79 -5.34 11.69 -18.87
CA VAL A 79 -6.02 11.49 -20.16
C VAL A 79 -7.43 12.03 -20.03
N THR A 80 -7.79 13.03 -20.83
CA THR A 80 -9.07 13.72 -20.72
C THR A 80 -9.86 13.61 -22.02
N ASP A 81 -11.11 13.21 -21.92
CA ASP A 81 -12.12 13.30 -22.99
C ASP A 81 -13.11 14.44 -22.68
N LYS A 82 -14.20 14.59 -23.44
CA LYS A 82 -15.18 15.68 -23.26
C LYS A 82 -15.81 15.69 -21.87
N VAL A 83 -16.19 14.52 -21.34
CA VAL A 83 -16.95 14.41 -20.08
C VAL A 83 -16.12 13.77 -18.97
N MET A 84 -15.31 12.77 -19.33
CA MET A 84 -14.56 11.95 -18.38
C MET A 84 -13.07 12.18 -18.54
N ALA A 85 -12.33 11.88 -17.48
CA ALA A 85 -10.88 11.87 -17.48
C ALA A 85 -10.37 10.71 -16.62
N GLN A 86 -9.23 10.18 -17.03
CA GLN A 86 -8.41 9.26 -16.26
C GLN A 86 -7.22 10.05 -15.71
N VAL A 87 -6.97 9.90 -14.41
CA VAL A 87 -5.81 10.48 -13.73
C VAL A 87 -5.04 9.35 -13.06
N GLU A 88 -3.73 9.34 -13.27
CA GLU A 88 -2.81 8.40 -12.65
C GLU A 88 -1.94 9.10 -11.61
N LEU A 89 -1.81 8.48 -10.43
CA LEU A 89 -0.89 8.90 -9.38
C LEU A 89 0.12 7.78 -9.09
N GLN A 90 1.38 8.17 -8.91
CA GLN A 90 2.40 7.33 -8.28
C GLN A 90 2.47 7.66 -6.78
N CYS A 91 2.06 6.71 -5.94
CA CYS A 91 1.95 6.84 -4.49
C CYS A 91 2.89 5.83 -3.81
N GLY A 92 4.13 6.25 -3.53
CA GLY A 92 5.17 5.33 -3.05
C GLY A 92 5.38 4.19 -4.07
N PRO A 93 5.31 2.90 -3.67
CA PRO A 93 5.44 1.78 -4.60
C PRO A 93 4.16 1.49 -5.40
N HIS A 94 3.06 2.19 -5.14
CA HIS A 94 1.75 1.90 -5.72
C HIS A 94 1.37 2.86 -6.84
N ARG A 95 0.85 2.34 -7.95
CA ARG A 95 0.19 3.10 -9.01
C ARG A 95 -1.32 3.11 -8.76
N VAL A 96 -1.91 4.30 -8.65
CA VAL A 96 -3.35 4.48 -8.40
C VAL A 96 -3.98 5.19 -9.60
N VAL A 97 -5.06 4.63 -10.14
CA VAL A 97 -5.80 5.22 -11.27
C VAL A 97 -7.19 5.62 -10.81
N SER A 98 -7.58 6.85 -11.11
CA SER A 98 -8.91 7.39 -10.84
C SER A 98 -9.60 7.77 -12.15
N LEU A 99 -10.88 7.41 -12.26
CA LEU A 99 -11.78 7.93 -13.28
C LEU A 99 -12.65 9.02 -12.64
N MET A 100 -12.63 10.22 -13.21
CA MET A 100 -13.37 11.38 -12.71
C MET A 100 -13.85 12.26 -13.86
N SER A 101 -14.64 13.29 -13.57
CA SER A 101 -15.08 14.20 -14.63
C SER A 101 -13.91 15.03 -15.17
N ALA A 102 -13.96 15.35 -16.46
CA ALA A 102 -13.01 16.24 -17.11
C ALA A 102 -13.02 17.64 -16.46
N GLU A 103 -14.16 18.07 -15.91
CA GLU A 103 -14.29 19.30 -15.14
C GLU A 103 -13.50 19.26 -13.84
N ALA A 104 -13.63 18.19 -13.05
CA ALA A 104 -12.90 18.05 -11.79
C ALA A 104 -11.37 18.06 -11.99
N VAL A 105 -10.87 17.47 -13.08
CA VAL A 105 -9.44 17.56 -13.44
C VAL A 105 -9.00 19.01 -13.64
N ARG A 106 -9.80 19.79 -14.37
CA ARG A 106 -9.51 21.21 -14.63
C ARG A 106 -9.59 22.06 -13.36
N GLU A 107 -10.64 21.88 -12.57
CA GLU A 107 -10.86 22.60 -11.31
C GLU A 107 -9.74 22.35 -10.30
N LEU A 108 -9.29 21.11 -10.20
CA LEU A 108 -8.21 20.70 -9.30
C LEU A 108 -6.82 20.98 -9.88
N GLY A 109 -6.72 21.46 -11.13
CA GLY A 109 -5.45 21.74 -11.80
C GLY A 109 -4.55 20.51 -11.96
N LEU A 110 -5.14 19.32 -12.11
CA LEU A 110 -4.39 18.07 -12.19
C LEU A 110 -3.62 17.98 -13.51
N ARG A 111 -2.30 17.79 -13.40
CA ARG A 111 -1.37 17.59 -14.51
C ARG A 111 -0.13 16.84 -14.00
N PRO A 112 0.65 16.18 -14.87
CA PRO A 112 1.86 15.50 -14.45
C PRO A 112 2.77 16.39 -13.59
N GLY A 113 3.26 15.82 -12.47
CA GLY A 113 4.09 16.50 -11.48
C GLY A 113 3.34 17.17 -10.32
N VAL A 114 2.00 17.23 -10.36
CA VAL A 114 1.20 17.78 -9.24
C VAL A 114 1.14 16.78 -8.08
N LEU A 115 1.40 17.26 -6.86
CA LEU A 115 1.13 16.51 -5.63
C LEU A 115 -0.38 16.44 -5.41
N ALA A 116 -0.90 15.22 -5.32
CA ALA A 116 -2.31 14.95 -5.09
C ALA A 116 -2.50 13.80 -4.09
N VAL A 117 -3.70 13.70 -3.54
CA VAL A 117 -4.07 12.63 -2.64
C VAL A 117 -5.26 11.89 -3.21
N ALA A 118 -5.07 10.63 -3.59
CA ALA A 118 -6.18 9.75 -3.95
C ALA A 118 -6.84 9.25 -2.66
N VAL A 119 -8.16 9.45 -2.56
CA VAL A 119 -8.95 9.06 -1.39
C VAL A 119 -9.92 7.97 -1.81
N VAL A 120 -9.76 6.76 -1.23
CA VAL A 120 -10.61 5.61 -1.53
C VAL A 120 -11.55 5.38 -0.35
N LYS A 121 -12.85 5.31 -0.61
CA LYS A 121 -13.86 5.04 0.42
C LYS A 121 -13.67 3.61 0.93
N ALA A 122 -13.59 3.45 2.27
CA ALA A 122 -13.32 2.16 2.91
C ALA A 122 -14.31 1.04 2.53
N THR A 123 -15.53 1.40 2.13
CA THR A 123 -16.58 0.45 1.71
C THR A 123 -16.41 -0.09 0.30
N THR A 124 -15.42 0.38 -0.47
CA THR A 124 -15.19 -0.02 -1.87
C THR A 124 -13.80 -0.65 -1.99
N VAL A 125 -13.60 -1.76 -1.29
CA VAL A 125 -12.36 -2.53 -1.30
C VAL A 125 -12.71 -3.99 -1.50
N VAL A 126 -12.01 -4.64 -2.44
CA VAL A 126 -12.07 -6.09 -2.64
C VAL A 126 -10.84 -6.70 -1.98
N ILE A 127 -11.04 -7.74 -1.16
CA ILE A 127 -9.96 -8.50 -0.52
C ILE A 127 -9.91 -9.85 -1.19
N GLU A 128 -8.76 -10.19 -1.76
CA GLU A 128 -8.49 -11.49 -2.37
C GLU A 128 -7.35 -12.18 -1.61
N THR A 129 -7.45 -13.49 -1.46
CA THR A 129 -6.37 -14.32 -0.93
C THR A 129 -5.83 -15.19 -2.06
N PRO A 130 -4.51 -15.42 -2.18
CA PRO A 130 -3.96 -16.37 -3.15
C PRO A 130 -4.62 -17.75 -2.98
N GLU A 131 -4.93 -18.43 -4.09
CA GLU A 131 -5.43 -19.81 -4.02
C GLU A 131 -4.38 -20.73 -3.37
N GLY A 132 -4.76 -21.41 -2.29
CA GLY A 132 -3.99 -22.52 -1.71
C GLY A 132 -2.83 -22.14 -0.80
N SER A 133 -3.12 -21.67 0.41
CA SER A 133 -2.23 -21.94 1.56
C SER A 133 -2.74 -23.22 2.25
N ARG A 134 -2.42 -24.38 1.68
CA ARG A 134 -2.52 -25.67 2.39
C ARG A 134 -1.14 -26.11 2.83
#